data_AF-A0A412ZE33-F1
#
_entry.id   AF-A0A412ZE33-F1
#
_cell.length_a   1.000
_cell.length_b   1.000
_cell.length_c   1.000
_cell.angle_alpha   90.00
_cell.angle_beta   90.00
_cell.angle_gamma   90.00
#
_symmetry.space_group_name_H-M   'P 1'
#
loop_
_entity.id
_entity.type
_entity.pdbx_description
1 polymer ?
#
loop_
_entity_poly.entity_id
_entity_poly.type
_entity_poly.pdbx_seq_one_letter_code
_entity_poly.pdbx_strand_id
1 'polypeptide(L)'
;MEKKREEFLGAMRKQLFGVEIELTGITRRQTEQIIASYLKDGECFDTCGRDWEVVSDSKYQCGLHVHVSGSEQTPDTLRNLIKIMRSKQFLLERALQISDIRLIEYCQYVDEDLAKRANRSSFGKMEELKEVWYRSSSRYSMLNLSSMFDGKGIEFRMYNGTLNAEEVKSYIQFSLGLAQSAKDLTRVCMKEPRNRENDKYSMRNWLNRMYLTSDEFKECRKFMTSHLSGDGAFANPVARKKGYAGEAFTEEELPYY
;
A
#
# COMPACT_ATOMS: atom_id res chain seq x y z
N MET A 1 -24.41 1.84 -4.19
CA MET A 1 -23.00 1.49 -4.49
C MET A 1 -22.24 2.73 -4.95
N GLU A 2 -22.78 3.46 -5.92
CA GLU A 2 -22.17 4.69 -6.47
C GLU A 2 -21.96 5.80 -5.43
N LYS A 3 -22.98 6.15 -4.64
CA LYS A 3 -22.85 7.13 -3.55
C LYS A 3 -21.70 6.82 -2.57
N LYS A 4 -21.58 5.57 -2.12
CA LYS A 4 -20.48 5.14 -1.22
C LYS A 4 -19.11 5.27 -1.88
N ARG A 5 -19.02 4.95 -3.18
CA ARG A 5 -17.81 5.15 -3.97
C ARG A 5 -17.44 6.62 -4.05
N GLU A 6 -18.39 7.50 -4.33
CA GLU A 6 -18.16 8.95 -4.42
C GLU A 6 -17.75 9.55 -3.08
N GLU A 7 -18.40 9.13 -1.98
CA GLU A 7 -18.03 9.52 -0.62
C GLU A 7 -16.59 9.08 -0.29
N PHE A 8 -16.26 7.81 -0.56
CA PHE A 8 -14.91 7.28 -0.35
C PHE A 8 -13.87 8.06 -1.17
N LEU A 9 -14.07 8.19 -2.48
CA LEU A 9 -13.11 8.85 -3.37
C LEU A 9 -13.01 10.35 -3.07
N GLY A 10 -14.13 10.99 -2.70
CA GLY A 10 -14.18 12.39 -2.30
C GLY A 10 -13.40 12.64 -1.02
N ALA A 11 -13.53 11.78 -0.01
CA ALA A 11 -12.75 11.85 1.22
C ALA A 11 -11.26 11.51 0.95
N MET A 12 -11.00 10.50 0.14
CA MET A 12 -9.65 10.08 -0.21
C MET A 12 -8.84 11.21 -0.87
N ARG A 13 -9.46 11.96 -1.79
CA ARG A 13 -8.83 13.07 -2.53
C ARG A 13 -8.54 14.31 -1.67
N LYS A 14 -9.20 14.45 -0.51
CA LYS A 14 -8.99 15.57 0.42
C LYS A 14 -7.84 15.33 1.41
N GLN A 15 -7.36 14.10 1.50
CA GLN A 15 -6.22 13.77 2.36
C GLN A 15 -4.96 14.46 1.85
N LEU A 16 -4.22 15.07 2.77
CA LEU A 16 -2.89 15.60 2.49
C LEU A 16 -1.87 14.46 2.48
N PHE A 17 -0.89 14.55 1.60
CA PHE A 17 0.21 13.59 1.54
C PHE A 17 1.53 14.28 1.21
N GLY A 18 2.63 13.66 1.64
CA GLY A 18 3.99 13.97 1.24
C GLY A 18 4.66 12.72 0.65
N VAL A 19 5.71 12.91 -0.13
CA VAL A 19 6.54 11.82 -0.66
C VAL A 19 7.98 12.08 -0.28
N GLU A 20 8.64 11.07 0.26
CA GLU A 20 10.07 11.06 0.47
C GLU A 20 10.70 10.12 -0.57
N ILE A 21 11.66 10.62 -1.34
CA ILE A 21 12.40 9.86 -2.33
C ILE A 21 13.85 9.74 -1.84
N GLU A 22 14.28 8.53 -1.51
CA GLU A 22 15.63 8.29 -1.04
C GLU A 22 16.57 7.96 -2.21
N LEU A 23 17.66 8.71 -2.32
CA LEU A 23 18.65 8.60 -3.38
C LEU A 23 19.99 8.15 -2.80
N THR A 24 20.77 7.38 -3.57
CA THR A 24 22.16 7.04 -3.23
C THR A 24 23.11 7.49 -4.34
N GLY A 25 24.38 7.69 -4.00
CA GLY A 25 25.42 8.07 -4.96
C GLY A 25 25.39 9.53 -5.43
N ILE A 26 24.57 10.38 -4.81
CA ILE A 26 24.46 11.82 -5.10
C ILE A 26 24.52 12.62 -3.80
N THR A 27 25.21 13.76 -3.81
CA THR A 27 25.27 14.66 -2.66
C THR A 27 24.01 15.51 -2.53
N ARG A 28 23.71 15.97 -1.30
CA ARG A 28 22.58 16.88 -1.03
C ARG A 28 22.55 18.09 -1.97
N ARG A 29 23.70 18.74 -2.16
CA ARG A 29 23.87 19.90 -3.04
C ARG A 29 23.57 19.57 -4.51
N GLN A 30 24.00 18.40 -4.99
CA GLN A 30 23.70 17.96 -6.34
C GLN A 30 22.20 17.68 -6.51
N THR A 31 21.56 17.05 -5.52
CA THR A 31 20.11 16.85 -5.51
C THR A 31 19.34 18.17 -5.50
N GLU A 32 19.71 19.12 -4.63
CA GLU A 32 19.16 20.48 -4.59
C GLU A 32 19.27 21.18 -5.96
N GLN A 33 20.43 21.11 -6.61
CA GLN A 33 20.66 21.69 -7.93
C GLN A 33 19.76 21.05 -9.01
N ILE A 34 19.61 19.72 -8.99
CA ILE A 34 18.74 19.01 -9.93
C ILE A 34 17.28 19.42 -9.72
N ILE A 35 16.82 19.41 -8.46
CA ILE A 35 15.44 19.81 -8.11
C ILE A 35 15.17 21.25 -8.55
N ALA A 36 16.05 22.19 -8.19
CA ALA A 36 15.92 23.60 -8.57
C ALA A 36 15.92 23.80 -10.09
N SER A 37 16.73 23.04 -10.83
CA SER A 37 16.75 23.09 -12.30
C SER A 37 15.47 22.55 -12.92
N TYR A 38 14.86 21.53 -12.31
CA TYR A 38 13.69 20.83 -12.85
C TYR A 38 12.38 21.55 -12.50
N LEU A 39 12.27 22.10 -11.29
CA LEU A 39 11.07 22.79 -10.79
C LEU A 39 10.97 24.25 -11.27
N LYS A 40 11.98 24.75 -12.01
CA LYS A 40 11.98 26.02 -12.76
C LYS A 40 11.92 27.33 -11.97
N ASP A 41 12.16 27.33 -10.66
CA ASP A 41 12.19 28.57 -9.86
C ASP A 41 13.51 28.83 -9.11
N GLY A 42 14.57 28.07 -9.38
CA GLY A 42 15.90 28.31 -8.77
C GLY A 42 15.99 28.05 -7.26
N GLU A 43 14.85 27.72 -6.64
CA GLU A 43 14.66 27.32 -5.26
C GLU A 43 13.96 25.94 -5.23
N CYS A 44 13.98 25.25 -4.08
CA CYS A 44 13.33 23.94 -3.92
C CYS A 44 11.79 24.04 -3.78
N PHE A 45 11.16 25.03 -4.40
CA PHE A 45 9.70 25.16 -4.45
C PHE A 45 9.18 24.54 -5.73
N ASP A 46 8.03 23.86 -5.65
CA ASP A 46 7.31 23.48 -6.85
C ASP A 46 6.29 24.55 -7.27
N THR A 47 5.71 24.36 -8.46
CA THR A 47 4.73 25.29 -9.05
C THR A 47 3.45 25.47 -8.24
N CYS A 48 3.23 24.69 -7.17
CA CYS A 48 2.11 24.87 -6.25
C CYS A 48 2.55 25.35 -4.85
N GLY A 49 3.79 25.83 -4.73
CA GLY A 49 4.32 26.46 -3.52
C GLY A 49 4.67 25.49 -2.40
N ARG A 50 4.86 24.20 -2.70
CA ARG A 50 5.36 23.23 -1.72
C ARG A 50 6.87 23.30 -1.67
N ASP A 51 7.40 23.38 -0.46
CA ASP A 51 8.83 23.35 -0.18
C ASP A 51 9.34 21.89 -0.18
N TRP A 52 10.40 21.63 -0.94
CA TRP A 52 11.08 20.35 -0.99
C TRP A 52 12.33 20.41 -0.11
N GLU A 53 12.25 19.81 1.07
CA GLU A 53 13.40 19.66 1.95
C GLU A 53 14.31 18.53 1.46
N VAL A 54 15.58 18.85 1.17
CA VAL A 54 16.59 17.85 0.83
C VAL A 54 17.41 17.51 2.06
N VAL A 55 17.31 16.27 2.53
CA VAL A 55 18.07 15.75 3.68
C VAL A 55 19.09 14.70 3.24
N SER A 56 20.19 14.56 3.98
CA SER A 56 21.21 13.53 3.72
C SER A 56 21.50 12.72 4.98
N ASP A 57 21.51 11.41 4.85
CA ASP A 57 21.85 10.48 5.92
C ASP A 57 22.55 9.26 5.30
N SER A 58 23.66 8.84 5.92
CA SER A 58 24.54 7.79 5.41
C SER A 58 23.99 6.37 5.58
N LYS A 59 22.79 6.22 6.16
CA LYS A 59 22.20 4.91 6.50
C LYS A 59 21.11 4.41 5.55
N TYR A 60 20.63 5.22 4.61
CA TYR A 60 19.49 4.82 3.76
C TYR A 60 19.96 4.09 2.49
N GLN A 61 19.37 2.92 2.23
CA GLN A 61 19.31 2.33 0.89
C GLN A 61 18.10 2.93 0.15
N CYS A 62 18.17 3.09 -1.18
CA CYS A 62 17.10 3.73 -1.95
C CYS A 62 15.73 3.07 -1.73
N GLY A 63 14.74 3.88 -1.33
CA GLY A 63 13.34 3.55 -1.21
C GLY A 63 12.46 4.76 -1.55
N LEU A 64 11.15 4.54 -1.58
CA LEU A 64 10.17 5.62 -1.67
C LEU A 64 9.19 5.47 -0.51
N HIS A 65 8.94 6.55 0.21
CA HIS A 65 7.95 6.58 1.27
C HIS A 65 6.82 7.53 0.92
N VAL A 66 5.60 7.12 1.22
CA VAL A 66 4.43 7.99 1.14
C VAL A 66 3.96 8.28 2.55
N HIS A 67 3.91 9.57 2.89
CA HIS A 67 3.34 10.05 4.14
C HIS A 67 1.92 10.53 3.88
N VAL A 68 0.94 10.01 4.61
CA VAL A 68 -0.46 10.45 4.54
C VAL A 68 -0.82 11.11 5.86
N SER A 69 -1.47 12.27 5.81
CA SER A 69 -1.85 13.00 7.03
C SER A 69 -2.63 12.11 8.00
N GLY A 70 -2.18 12.13 9.25
CA GLY A 70 -2.84 11.45 10.37
C GLY A 70 -3.95 12.28 11.03
N SER A 71 -4.22 13.51 10.58
CA SER A 71 -5.07 14.46 11.29
C SER A 71 -6.52 14.00 11.51
N GLU A 72 -7.04 13.16 10.61
CA GLU A 72 -8.40 12.58 10.72
C GLU A 72 -8.41 11.16 11.29
N GLN A 73 -7.27 10.67 11.80
CA GLN A 73 -7.14 9.31 12.30
C GLN A 73 -7.35 9.27 13.82
N THR A 74 -8.18 8.32 14.25
CA THR A 74 -8.38 7.94 15.64
C THR A 74 -7.60 6.66 15.97
N PRO A 75 -7.46 6.29 17.26
CA PRO A 75 -6.83 5.03 17.66
C PRO A 75 -7.49 3.80 16.99
N ASP A 76 -8.81 3.82 16.80
CA ASP A 76 -9.54 2.72 16.14
C ASP A 76 -9.25 2.63 14.65
N THR A 77 -9.13 3.77 13.97
CA THR A 77 -8.80 3.79 12.55
C THR A 77 -7.34 3.36 12.30
N LEU A 78 -6.40 3.74 13.16
CA LEU A 78 -5.01 3.25 13.08
C LEU A 78 -4.92 1.76 13.43
N ARG A 79 -5.70 1.30 14.40
CA ARG A 79 -5.86 -0.13 14.71
C ARG A 79 -6.38 -0.90 13.49
N ASN A 80 -7.35 -0.34 12.76
CA ASN A 80 -7.81 -0.94 11.51
C ASN A 80 -6.68 -1.01 10.48
N LEU A 81 -5.90 0.06 10.33
CA LEU A 81 -4.78 0.08 9.40
C LEU A 81 -3.73 -0.98 9.74
N ILE A 82 -3.32 -1.12 11.00
CA ILE A 82 -2.42 -2.18 11.48
C ILE A 82 -2.95 -3.55 11.07
N LYS A 83 -4.24 -3.81 11.27
CA LYS A 83 -4.88 -5.08 10.93
C LYS A 83 -4.95 -5.32 9.42
N ILE A 84 -5.25 -4.28 8.63
CA ILE A 84 -5.27 -4.34 7.17
C ILE A 84 -3.87 -4.73 6.68
N MET A 85 -2.85 -3.98 7.09
CA MET A 85 -1.45 -4.19 6.71
C MET A 85 -1.01 -5.59 7.10
N ARG A 86 -1.27 -6.03 8.34
CA ARG A 86 -0.94 -7.39 8.78
C ARG A 86 -1.59 -8.47 7.91
N SER A 87 -2.88 -8.31 7.56
CA SER A 87 -3.60 -9.31 6.77
C SER A 87 -3.16 -9.39 5.30
N LYS A 88 -2.46 -8.36 4.79
CA LYS A 88 -2.09 -8.20 3.38
C LYS A 88 -0.60 -8.06 3.13
N GLN A 89 0.25 -8.03 4.15
CA GLN A 89 1.69 -7.79 4.00
C GLN A 89 2.39 -8.75 3.03
N PHE A 90 2.02 -10.05 3.01
CA PHE A 90 2.54 -11.02 2.03
C PHE A 90 2.11 -10.70 0.59
N LEU A 91 0.88 -10.22 0.43
CA LEU A 91 0.37 -9.81 -0.88
C LEU A 91 1.08 -8.54 -1.37
N LEU A 92 1.39 -7.62 -0.45
CA LEU A 92 2.15 -6.40 -0.71
C LEU A 92 3.62 -6.69 -1.05
N GLU A 93 4.28 -7.54 -0.27
CA GLU A 93 5.64 -8.05 -0.54
C GLU A 93 5.75 -8.54 -1.98
N ARG A 94 4.84 -9.44 -2.39
CA ARG A 94 4.84 -10.04 -3.72
C ARG A 94 4.49 -9.04 -4.82
N ALA A 95 3.48 -8.19 -4.58
CA ALA A 95 3.04 -7.20 -5.56
C ALA A 95 4.14 -6.18 -5.87
N LEU A 96 4.86 -5.74 -4.84
CA LEU A 96 5.92 -4.74 -4.94
C LEU A 96 7.31 -5.36 -5.15
N GLN A 97 7.43 -6.69 -5.21
CA GLN A 97 8.71 -7.41 -5.31
C GLN A 97 9.75 -6.91 -4.29
N ILE A 98 9.34 -6.78 -3.03
CA ILE A 98 10.23 -6.28 -1.97
C ILE A 98 11.31 -7.35 -1.72
N SER A 99 12.59 -6.97 -1.83
CA SER A 99 13.70 -7.88 -1.56
C SER A 99 13.79 -8.30 -0.09
N ASP A 100 14.30 -9.51 0.17
CA ASP A 100 14.53 -10.02 1.52
C ASP A 100 15.35 -9.07 2.40
N ILE A 101 16.39 -8.44 1.85
CA ILE A 101 17.24 -7.48 2.58
C ILE A 101 16.40 -6.30 3.09
N ARG A 102 15.56 -5.71 2.22
CA ARG A 102 14.64 -4.64 2.63
C ARG A 102 13.65 -5.13 3.69
N LEU A 103 13.07 -6.33 3.55
CA LEU A 103 12.14 -6.87 4.55
C LEU A 103 12.79 -7.09 5.91
N ILE A 104 14.08 -7.41 5.95
CA ILE A 104 14.83 -7.62 7.19
C ILE A 104 15.22 -6.28 7.83
N GLU A 105 15.69 -5.33 7.03
CA GLU A 105 16.36 -4.13 7.55
C GLU A 105 15.47 -2.88 7.61
N TYR A 106 14.73 -2.55 6.54
CA TYR A 106 14.14 -1.21 6.35
C TYR A 106 12.65 -1.19 5.99
N CYS A 107 12.03 -2.36 5.83
CA CYS A 107 10.63 -2.57 5.45
C CYS A 107 10.05 -3.82 6.13
N GLN A 108 10.29 -3.95 7.43
CA GLN A 108 9.84 -5.07 8.25
C GLN A 108 8.33 -5.22 8.24
N TYR A 109 7.87 -6.45 8.33
CA TYR A 109 6.44 -6.73 8.53
C TYR A 109 5.86 -6.08 9.77
N VAL A 110 4.54 -5.96 9.78
CA VAL A 110 3.82 -5.51 10.96
C VAL A 110 4.10 -6.51 12.08
N ASP A 111 4.63 -5.99 13.19
CA ASP A 111 5.01 -6.80 14.34
C ASP A 111 3.84 -7.66 14.83
N GLU A 112 4.15 -8.90 15.21
CA GLU A 112 3.13 -9.88 15.59
C GLU A 112 2.48 -9.54 16.93
N ASP A 113 3.23 -9.01 17.89
CA ASP A 113 2.69 -8.65 19.21
C ASP A 113 1.80 -7.40 19.10
N LEU A 114 2.23 -6.41 18.32
CA LEU A 114 1.42 -5.24 17.94
C LEU A 114 0.10 -5.70 17.30
N ALA A 115 0.17 -6.58 16.31
CA ALA A 115 -1.00 -7.07 15.60
C ALA A 115 -1.95 -7.87 16.51
N LYS A 116 -1.41 -8.73 17.40
CA LYS A 116 -2.20 -9.48 18.40
C LYS A 116 -2.93 -8.53 19.35
N ARG A 117 -2.26 -7.50 19.87
CA ARG A 117 -2.86 -6.47 20.73
C ARG A 117 -3.97 -5.71 20.00
N ALA A 118 -3.64 -5.23 18.79
CA ALA A 118 -4.61 -4.58 17.91
C ALA A 118 -5.79 -5.51 17.59
N ASN A 119 -5.65 -6.83 17.56
CA ASN A 119 -6.78 -7.72 17.30
C ASN A 119 -7.66 -7.99 18.54
N ARG A 120 -7.09 -7.97 19.75
CA ARG A 120 -7.79 -8.28 21.01
C ARG A 120 -8.76 -7.19 21.45
N SER A 121 -8.32 -5.94 21.48
CA SER A 121 -9.13 -4.81 21.98
C SER A 121 -8.82 -3.52 21.23
N SER A 122 -9.69 -2.51 21.41
CA SER A 122 -9.35 -1.12 21.05
C SER A 122 -8.31 -0.58 22.03
N PHE A 123 -7.54 0.42 21.58
CA PHE A 123 -6.56 1.14 22.40
C PHE A 123 -7.17 2.32 23.18
N GLY A 124 -8.45 2.66 23.02
CA GLY A 124 -9.12 3.73 23.79
C GLY A 124 -8.66 5.17 23.50
N LYS A 125 -7.36 5.47 23.60
CA LYS A 125 -6.71 6.77 23.40
C LYS A 125 -5.46 6.64 22.53
N MET A 126 -5.02 7.74 21.94
CA MET A 126 -3.83 7.76 21.07
C MET A 126 -2.55 7.41 21.84
N GLU A 127 -2.44 7.85 23.10
CA GLU A 127 -1.26 7.59 23.93
C GLU A 127 -1.05 6.10 24.18
N GLU A 128 -2.12 5.33 24.42
CA GLU A 128 -2.02 3.88 24.61
C GLU A 128 -1.51 3.19 23.33
N LEU A 129 -2.03 3.59 22.16
CA LEU A 129 -1.54 3.08 20.88
C LEU A 129 -0.06 3.43 20.67
N LYS A 130 0.34 4.66 21.01
CA LYS A 130 1.71 5.15 20.90
C LYS A 130 2.66 4.35 21.79
N GLU A 131 2.31 4.13 23.05
CA GLU A 131 3.09 3.31 23.99
C GLU A 131 3.25 1.87 23.49
N VAL A 132 2.18 1.24 22.99
CA VAL A 132 2.24 -0.11 22.43
C VAL A 132 3.10 -0.13 21.16
N TRP A 133 2.97 0.88 20.31
CA TRP A 133 3.77 1.00 19.09
C TRP A 133 5.28 1.01 19.40
N TYR A 134 5.75 1.91 20.27
CA TYR A 134 7.17 2.01 20.58
C TYR A 134 7.75 0.80 21.32
N ARG A 135 6.91 -0.03 21.95
CA ARG A 135 7.34 -1.27 22.61
C ARG A 135 7.41 -2.48 21.67
N SER A 136 6.66 -2.46 20.58
CA SER A 136 6.46 -3.64 19.71
C SER A 136 6.93 -3.45 18.28
N SER A 137 7.04 -2.22 17.78
CA SER A 137 7.38 -1.93 16.40
C SER A 137 8.56 -0.97 16.28
N SER A 138 8.94 -0.65 15.04
CA SER A 138 10.10 0.18 14.73
C SER A 138 9.78 1.13 13.58
N ARG A 139 10.62 2.16 13.42
CA ARG A 139 10.56 3.06 12.26
C ARG A 139 10.87 2.37 10.92
N TYR A 140 11.35 1.13 10.96
CA TYR A 140 11.70 0.33 9.79
C TYR A 140 10.61 -0.65 9.39
N SER A 141 9.42 -0.58 10.00
CA SER A 141 8.27 -1.36 9.55
C SER A 141 7.64 -0.76 8.28
N MET A 142 7.10 -1.61 7.41
CA MET A 142 6.43 -1.23 6.16
C MET A 142 5.27 -0.24 6.35
N LEU A 143 4.64 -0.30 7.52
CA LEU A 143 3.79 0.75 8.07
C LEU A 143 4.58 1.36 9.21
N ASN A 144 4.82 2.66 9.22
CA ASN A 144 5.50 3.34 10.32
C ASN A 144 4.61 4.43 10.92
N LEU A 145 4.13 4.20 12.15
CA LEU A 145 3.35 5.18 12.91
C LEU A 145 4.21 6.08 13.81
N SER A 146 5.50 5.80 14.01
CA SER A 146 6.40 6.76 14.68
C SER A 146 6.41 8.09 13.93
N SER A 147 6.43 8.04 12.59
CA SER A 147 6.29 9.22 11.72
C SER A 147 5.05 10.06 12.06
N MET A 148 3.92 9.40 12.38
CA MET A 148 2.67 10.07 12.71
C MET A 148 2.75 10.76 14.07
N PHE A 149 3.33 10.08 15.06
CA PHE A 149 3.51 10.62 16.40
C PHE A 149 4.52 11.78 16.45
N ASP A 150 5.43 11.83 15.47
CA ASP A 150 6.40 12.92 15.28
C ASP A 150 5.83 14.07 14.40
N GLY A 151 4.55 14.00 14.01
CA GLY A 151 3.86 15.07 13.27
C GLY A 151 4.04 15.04 11.75
N LYS A 152 4.66 13.99 11.19
CA LYS A 152 4.91 13.85 9.75
C LYS A 152 3.83 13.07 8.99
N GLY A 153 2.97 12.35 9.71
CA GLY A 153 1.86 11.56 9.16
C GLY A 153 2.14 10.06 9.16
N ILE A 154 1.17 9.27 8.69
CA ILE A 154 1.32 7.83 8.54
C ILE A 154 2.30 7.57 7.39
N GLU A 155 3.39 6.87 7.67
CA GLU A 155 4.38 6.55 6.66
C GLU A 155 4.20 5.13 6.13
N PHE A 156 4.09 5.01 4.81
CA PHE A 156 4.15 3.74 4.09
C PHE A 156 5.54 3.58 3.46
N ARG A 157 6.36 2.69 4.03
CA ARG A 157 7.77 2.48 3.63
C ARG A 157 7.99 1.37 2.61
N MET A 158 6.91 0.72 2.19
CA MET A 158 6.96 -0.52 1.40
C MET A 158 7.43 -0.37 -0.05
N TYR A 159 7.48 0.83 -0.59
CA TYR A 159 7.73 1.04 -2.01
C TYR A 159 9.21 1.00 -2.37
N ASN A 160 9.53 0.37 -3.50
CA ASN A 160 10.86 0.44 -4.09
C ASN A 160 11.07 1.84 -4.70
N GLY A 161 12.32 2.30 -4.72
CA GLY A 161 12.67 3.51 -5.47
C GLY A 161 12.40 3.31 -6.97
N THR A 162 11.83 4.32 -7.62
CA THR A 162 11.51 4.28 -9.05
C THR A 162 11.63 5.68 -9.65
N LEU A 163 11.98 5.74 -10.94
CA LEU A 163 11.96 6.95 -11.76
C LEU A 163 10.66 7.06 -12.60
N ASN A 164 9.79 6.04 -12.52
CA ASN A 164 8.53 6.02 -13.25
C ASN A 164 7.47 6.86 -12.51
N ALA A 165 7.04 7.97 -13.12
CA ALA A 165 6.08 8.89 -12.51
C ALA A 165 4.69 8.26 -12.31
N GLU A 166 4.24 7.38 -13.22
CA GLU A 166 2.97 6.66 -13.05
C GLU A 166 3.01 5.67 -11.89
N GLU A 167 4.17 5.08 -11.62
CA GLU A 167 4.40 4.18 -10.50
C GLU A 167 4.38 4.94 -9.17
N VAL A 168 5.10 6.08 -9.09
CA VAL A 168 5.03 6.98 -7.92
C VAL A 168 3.59 7.43 -7.65
N LYS A 169 2.87 7.87 -8.69
CA LYS A 169 1.44 8.23 -8.57
C LYS A 169 0.60 7.07 -8.04
N SER A 170 0.89 5.86 -8.50
CA SER A 170 0.18 4.65 -8.08
C SER A 170 0.42 4.32 -6.60
N TYR A 171 1.65 4.53 -6.11
CA TYR A 171 2.00 4.37 -4.69
C TYR A 171 1.27 5.39 -3.81
N ILE A 172 1.18 6.64 -4.25
CA ILE A 172 0.38 7.68 -3.58
C ILE A 172 -1.10 7.29 -3.53
N GLN A 173 -1.70 6.98 -4.68
CA GLN A 173 -3.12 6.60 -4.77
C GLN A 173 -3.45 5.40 -3.88
N PHE A 174 -2.58 4.39 -3.86
CA PHE A 174 -2.76 3.21 -3.03
C PHE A 174 -2.67 3.54 -1.55
N SER A 175 -1.68 4.33 -1.13
CA SER A 175 -1.50 4.79 0.26
C SER A 175 -2.71 5.59 0.77
N LEU A 176 -3.22 6.51 -0.05
CA LEU A 176 -4.42 7.28 0.24
C LEU A 176 -5.65 6.37 0.39
N GLY A 177 -5.78 5.37 -0.49
CA GLY A 177 -6.84 4.36 -0.41
C GLY A 177 -6.78 3.50 0.85
N LEU A 178 -5.57 3.11 1.28
CA LEU A 178 -5.35 2.39 2.55
C LEU A 178 -5.78 3.20 3.76
N ALA A 179 -5.31 4.46 3.84
CA ALA A 179 -5.63 5.37 4.92
C ALA A 179 -7.14 5.67 4.99
N GLN A 180 -7.81 5.87 3.85
CA GLN A 180 -9.26 6.06 3.80
C GLN A 180 -10.02 4.78 4.18
N SER A 181 -9.58 3.62 3.70
CA SER A 181 -10.20 2.34 4.05
C SER A 181 -10.16 2.08 5.55
N ALA A 182 -9.07 2.47 6.21
CA ALA A 182 -8.93 2.33 7.65
C ALA A 182 -9.95 3.17 8.45
N LYS A 183 -10.33 4.34 7.92
CA LYS A 183 -11.38 5.22 8.47
C LYS A 183 -12.78 4.64 8.27
N ASP A 184 -13.05 4.10 7.08
CA ASP A 184 -14.41 3.67 6.70
C ASP A 184 -14.79 2.28 7.25
N LEU A 185 -13.81 1.43 7.55
CA LEU A 185 -14.06 0.07 8.00
C LEU A 185 -14.42 0.03 9.49
N THR A 186 -15.62 -0.45 9.82
CA THR A 186 -16.02 -0.69 11.22
C THR A 186 -15.43 -1.98 11.80
N ARG A 187 -15.08 -2.94 10.94
CA ARG A 187 -14.47 -4.22 11.31
C ARG A 187 -13.46 -4.66 10.28
N VAL A 188 -12.29 -5.08 10.75
CA VAL A 188 -11.21 -5.64 9.93
C VAL A 188 -10.89 -7.06 10.38
N CYS A 189 -10.77 -7.97 9.41
CA CYS A 189 -10.26 -9.33 9.64
C CYS A 189 -8.74 -9.33 9.45
N MET A 190 -7.99 -9.79 10.46
CA MET A 190 -6.53 -9.88 10.40
C MET A 190 -6.04 -11.16 9.71
N LYS A 191 -6.93 -12.10 9.37
CA LYS A 191 -6.54 -13.37 8.74
C LYS A 191 -6.06 -13.13 7.32
N GLU A 192 -4.92 -13.74 7.01
CA GLU A 192 -4.42 -13.80 5.64
C GLU A 192 -5.37 -14.61 4.74
N PRO A 193 -5.41 -14.30 3.43
CA PRO A 193 -6.14 -15.10 2.46
C PRO A 193 -5.68 -16.56 2.50
N ARG A 194 -6.64 -17.49 2.52
CA ARG A 194 -6.35 -18.93 2.53
C ARG A 194 -5.73 -19.44 1.24
N ASN A 195 -6.03 -18.80 0.11
CA ASN A 195 -5.54 -19.18 -1.20
C ASN A 195 -4.41 -18.24 -1.62
N ARG A 196 -3.17 -18.75 -1.56
CA ARG A 196 -1.94 -18.08 -2.03
C ARG A 196 -1.56 -18.46 -3.48
N GLU A 197 -2.41 -19.22 -4.17
CA GLU A 197 -2.20 -19.64 -5.57
C GLU A 197 -2.71 -18.57 -6.54
N ASN A 198 -3.70 -17.77 -6.12
CA ASN A 198 -4.29 -16.71 -6.94
C ASN A 198 -4.27 -15.34 -6.24
N ASP A 199 -3.05 -14.83 -6.05
CA ASP A 199 -2.81 -13.53 -5.46
C ASP A 199 -3.34 -12.39 -6.34
N LYS A 200 -3.30 -12.55 -7.67
CA LYS A 200 -3.81 -11.55 -8.62
C LYS A 200 -5.29 -11.27 -8.40
N TYR A 201 -6.11 -12.31 -8.25
CA TYR A 201 -7.53 -12.17 -7.91
C TYR A 201 -7.72 -11.49 -6.55
N SER A 202 -6.92 -11.88 -5.55
CA SER A 202 -6.99 -11.33 -4.20
C SER A 202 -6.69 -9.83 -4.18
N MET A 203 -5.64 -9.40 -4.87
CA MET A 203 -5.29 -7.97 -4.98
C MET A 203 -6.34 -7.20 -5.74
N ARG A 204 -6.79 -7.68 -6.91
CA ARG A 204 -7.85 -7.00 -7.67
C ARG A 204 -9.10 -6.78 -6.82
N ASN A 205 -9.55 -7.79 -6.08
CA ASN A 205 -10.72 -7.63 -5.21
C ASN A 205 -10.48 -6.63 -4.09
N TRP A 206 -9.26 -6.56 -3.57
CA TRP A 206 -8.92 -5.56 -2.57
C TRP A 206 -8.96 -4.13 -3.16
N LEU A 207 -8.39 -3.92 -4.34
CA LEU A 207 -8.48 -2.65 -5.07
C LEU A 207 -9.94 -2.27 -5.37
N ASN A 208 -10.79 -3.23 -5.73
CA ASN A 208 -12.22 -3.01 -5.92
C ASN A 208 -12.92 -2.54 -4.64
N ARG A 209 -12.55 -3.11 -3.47
CA ARG A 209 -13.09 -2.70 -2.17
C ARG A 209 -12.65 -1.30 -1.74
N MET A 210 -11.53 -0.83 -2.28
CA MET A 210 -11.04 0.55 -2.13
C MET A 210 -11.52 1.47 -3.27
N TYR A 211 -12.42 0.98 -4.13
CA TYR A 211 -12.96 1.71 -5.29
C TYR A 211 -11.91 2.22 -6.29
N LEU A 212 -10.71 1.62 -6.32
CA LEU A 212 -9.61 2.00 -7.22
C LEU A 212 -9.78 1.39 -8.62
N THR A 213 -10.96 1.56 -9.23
CA THR A 213 -11.40 0.83 -10.43
C THR A 213 -11.60 1.70 -11.68
N SER A 214 -11.76 3.02 -11.54
CA SER A 214 -11.86 3.96 -12.66
C SER A 214 -10.55 4.06 -13.45
N ASP A 215 -10.61 4.69 -14.63
CA ASP A 215 -9.45 4.89 -15.50
C ASP A 215 -8.31 5.67 -14.83
N GLU A 216 -8.63 6.57 -13.90
CA GLU A 216 -7.62 7.30 -13.11
C GLU A 216 -6.70 6.39 -12.27
N PHE A 217 -7.14 5.16 -11.97
CA PHE A 217 -6.42 4.15 -11.20
C PHE A 217 -5.90 3.00 -12.06
N LYS A 218 -5.95 3.13 -13.40
CA LYS A 218 -5.53 2.07 -14.32
C LYS A 218 -4.10 1.61 -14.07
N GLU A 219 -3.18 2.55 -13.92
CA GLU A 219 -1.77 2.24 -13.64
C GLU A 219 -1.60 1.65 -12.24
N CYS A 220 -2.31 2.18 -11.22
CA CYS A 220 -2.28 1.59 -9.88
C CYS A 220 -2.72 0.13 -9.88
N ARG A 221 -3.81 -0.20 -10.59
CA ARG A 221 -4.22 -1.60 -10.74
C ARG A 221 -3.17 -2.45 -11.44
N LYS A 222 -2.55 -1.92 -12.48
CA LYS A 222 -1.51 -2.63 -13.25
C LYS A 222 -0.30 -2.92 -12.36
N PHE A 223 0.30 -1.90 -11.74
CA PHE A 223 1.48 -2.06 -10.89
C PHE A 223 1.23 -2.99 -9.69
N MET A 224 0.08 -2.87 -9.03
CA MET A 224 -0.22 -3.72 -7.88
C MET A 224 -0.52 -5.18 -8.24
N THR A 225 -0.71 -5.52 -9.53
CA THR A 225 -1.12 -6.88 -9.95
C THR A 225 -0.19 -7.58 -10.93
N SER A 226 0.74 -6.86 -11.58
CA SER A 226 1.61 -7.39 -12.63
C SER A 226 2.49 -8.54 -12.17
N HIS A 227 2.99 -8.49 -10.94
CA HIS A 227 3.92 -9.48 -10.38
C HIS A 227 3.22 -10.63 -9.64
N LEU A 228 1.88 -10.59 -9.54
CA LEU A 228 1.12 -11.58 -8.78
C LEU A 228 0.73 -12.80 -9.64
N SER A 229 0.80 -13.99 -9.04
CA SER A 229 0.41 -15.25 -9.67
C SER A 229 -1.11 -15.37 -9.84
N GLY A 230 -1.52 -16.22 -10.77
CA GLY A 230 -2.92 -16.56 -11.01
C GLY A 230 -3.65 -15.61 -11.97
N ASP A 231 -4.98 -15.66 -11.90
CA ASP A 231 -5.91 -15.03 -12.81
C ASP A 231 -6.65 -13.86 -12.14
N GLY A 232 -6.80 -12.74 -12.83
CA GLY A 232 -7.47 -11.57 -12.27
C GLY A 232 -9.00 -11.65 -12.29
N ALA A 233 -9.62 -12.48 -13.12
CA ALA A 233 -11.08 -12.54 -13.30
C ALA A 233 -11.75 -13.55 -12.36
N PHE A 234 -11.12 -14.69 -12.07
CA PHE A 234 -11.74 -15.80 -11.34
C PHE A 234 -10.97 -16.19 -10.09
N ALA A 235 -11.68 -16.51 -9.00
CA ALA A 235 -11.07 -16.93 -7.74
C ALA A 235 -10.30 -18.26 -7.86
N ASN A 236 -10.85 -19.21 -8.61
CA ASN A 236 -10.22 -20.49 -8.89
C ASN A 236 -9.80 -20.53 -10.37
N PRO A 237 -8.49 -20.49 -10.69
CA PRO A 237 -8.00 -20.46 -12.06
C PRO A 237 -8.34 -21.74 -12.85
N VAL A 238 -8.64 -22.86 -12.16
CA VAL A 238 -9.03 -24.13 -12.80
C VAL A 238 -10.44 -24.09 -13.39
N ALA A 239 -11.32 -23.19 -12.91
CA ALA A 239 -12.69 -23.06 -13.41
C ALA A 239 -12.78 -22.63 -14.89
N ARG A 240 -11.69 -22.09 -15.45
CA ARG A 240 -11.56 -21.77 -16.88
C ARG A 240 -11.58 -23.02 -17.76
N LYS A 241 -11.07 -24.17 -17.30
CA LYS A 241 -10.97 -25.39 -18.13
C LYS A 241 -12.31 -26.10 -18.36
N LYS A 242 -13.41 -25.71 -17.70
CA LYS A 242 -14.74 -26.33 -17.86
C LYS A 242 -15.77 -25.49 -18.60
N GLY A 243 -15.42 -24.26 -19.01
CA GLY A 243 -16.33 -23.40 -19.78
C GLY A 243 -15.66 -22.96 -21.07
N TYR A 244 -16.12 -23.48 -22.21
CA TYR A 244 -15.64 -23.24 -23.57
C TYR A 244 -14.32 -23.93 -23.97
N ALA A 245 -14.29 -25.25 -23.89
CA ALA A 245 -13.78 -26.02 -25.03
C ALA A 245 -15.03 -26.60 -25.72
N GLY A 246 -15.33 -26.12 -26.92
CA GLY A 246 -16.23 -26.85 -27.81
C GLY A 246 -15.51 -28.12 -28.25
N GLU A 247 -15.49 -29.12 -27.38
CA GLU A 247 -15.16 -30.48 -27.78
C GLU A 247 -16.40 -30.98 -28.52
N ALA A 248 -16.26 -31.10 -29.84
CA ALA A 248 -17.21 -31.89 -30.62
C ALA A 248 -17.23 -33.29 -30.00
N PHE A 249 -18.38 -33.67 -29.45
CA PHE A 249 -18.63 -35.06 -29.10
C PHE A 249 -18.51 -35.87 -30.39
N THR A 250 -17.46 -36.68 -30.53
CA THR A 250 -17.46 -37.79 -31.46
C THR A 250 -18.40 -38.85 -30.91
N GLU A 251 -19.26 -39.37 -31.77
CA GLU A 251 -20.42 -40.23 -31.47
C GLU A 251 -20.05 -41.68 -31.06
N GLU A 252 -18.87 -41.88 -30.47
CA GLU A 252 -18.39 -43.19 -30.03
C GLU A 252 -17.95 -43.09 -28.58
N GLU A 253 -18.87 -43.31 -27.64
CA GLU A 253 -18.66 -43.92 -26.32
C GLU A 253 -19.91 -43.68 -25.44
N LEU A 254 -21.01 -44.37 -25.75
CA LEU A 254 -22.06 -44.63 -24.77
C LEU A 254 -21.86 -46.05 -24.24
N PRO A 255 -21.46 -46.25 -22.97
CA PRO A 255 -21.52 -47.56 -22.37
C PRO A 255 -22.98 -47.96 -22.18
N TYR A 256 -23.32 -49.14 -22.71
CA TYR A 256 -24.54 -49.86 -22.40
C TYR A 256 -24.54 -50.24 -20.90
N TYR A 257 -25.64 -49.86 -20.24
CA TYR A 257 -26.09 -50.18 -18.87
C TYR A 257 -25.36 -49.53 -17.68
#